data_AF-A0A2V5Y271-F1
#
_entry.id   AF-A0A2V5Y271-F1
#
_cell.length_a   1.000
_cell.length_b   1.000
_cell.length_c   1.000
_cell.angle_alpha   90.00
_cell.angle_beta   90.00
_cell.angle_gamma   90.00
#
_symmetry.space_group_name_H-M   'P 1'
#
loop_
_entity.id
_entity.type
_entity.pdbx_description
1 polymer ?
#
loop_
_entity_poly.entity_id
_entity_poly.type
_entity_poly.pdbx_seq_one_letter_code
_entity_poly.pdbx_strand_id
1 'polypeptide(L)'
;MTQTELRNLAFAVLAAFIAILLLTSCGTTSTRALPQYEPPLARTDFQNVRTTAYTHTESDHREYSNHNAIGGELHAASAPIHRAENVLRAIPSEDVGVRRVSNSGVVLQPFSMDETGTASRIRTTTRVTKTTRLVKRATAVARVPVIGSAAADWSRWPMGTTFRLLSTGQMYRVDDYGWALSGRNTIDLYMANSRDMNTWGARQEAIQIMQWGDPEQSLQFLQSHQDYKHIKRMVLELEGRHQQAAALR
;
A
#
# COMPACT_ATOMS: atom_id res chain seq x y z
N MET A 1 27.59 25.78 -61.04
CA MET A 1 27.45 25.90 -59.59
C MET A 1 28.82 26.21 -59.01
N THR A 2 28.96 27.33 -58.33
CA THR A 2 30.27 27.78 -57.81
C THR A 2 30.61 27.03 -56.51
N GLN A 3 31.91 26.95 -56.16
CA GLN A 3 32.36 26.25 -54.94
C GLN A 3 31.67 26.78 -53.67
N THR A 4 31.33 28.08 -53.66
CA THR A 4 30.60 28.75 -52.59
C THR A 4 29.15 28.27 -52.48
N GLU A 5 28.46 28.06 -53.61
CA GLU A 5 27.10 27.53 -53.64
C GLU A 5 27.03 26.07 -53.16
N LEU A 6 28.00 25.25 -53.57
CA LEU A 6 28.11 23.85 -53.10
C LEU A 6 28.36 23.77 -51.60
N ARG A 7 29.19 24.68 -51.05
CA ARG A 7 29.48 24.75 -49.62
C ARG A 7 28.24 25.21 -48.82
N ASN A 8 27.51 26.21 -49.31
CA ASN A 8 26.30 26.69 -48.67
C ASN A 8 25.18 25.64 -48.72
N LEU A 9 25.06 24.90 -49.82
CA LEU A 9 24.13 23.77 -49.93
C LEU A 9 24.50 22.64 -48.97
N ALA A 10 25.79 22.30 -48.84
CA ALA A 10 26.25 21.28 -47.90
C ALA A 10 25.95 21.67 -46.43
N PHE A 11 26.14 22.94 -46.06
CA PHE A 11 25.76 23.44 -44.73
C PHE A 11 24.24 23.40 -44.51
N ALA A 12 23.44 23.74 -45.51
CA ALA A 12 21.98 23.68 -45.41
C ALA A 12 21.47 22.24 -45.25
N VAL A 13 22.04 21.28 -46.00
CA VAL A 13 21.71 19.85 -45.88
C VAL A 13 22.14 19.30 -44.52
N LEU A 14 23.32 19.67 -44.03
CA LEU A 14 23.80 19.26 -42.71
C LEU A 14 22.92 19.82 -41.59
N ALA A 15 22.53 21.09 -41.67
CA ALA A 15 21.61 21.71 -40.71
C ALA A 15 20.23 21.04 -40.72
N ALA A 16 19.71 20.69 -41.90
CA ALA A 16 18.46 19.94 -42.02
C ALA A 16 18.57 18.53 -41.43
N PHE A 17 19.71 17.84 -41.62
CA PHE A 17 19.95 16.52 -41.04
C PHE A 17 20.05 16.55 -39.50
N ILE A 18 20.71 17.58 -38.95
CA ILE A 18 20.79 17.81 -37.50
C ILE A 18 19.40 18.13 -36.93
N ALA A 19 18.60 18.94 -37.62
CA ALA A 19 17.22 19.23 -37.20
C ALA A 19 16.33 17.98 -37.21
N ILE A 20 16.48 17.10 -38.20
CA ILE A 20 15.77 15.81 -38.26
C ILE A 20 16.21 14.89 -37.12
N LEU A 21 17.52 14.81 -36.83
CA LEU A 21 18.05 14.00 -35.73
C LEU A 21 17.61 14.49 -34.34
N LEU A 22 17.47 15.81 -34.15
CA LEU A 22 16.97 16.42 -32.91
C LEU A 22 15.45 16.28 -32.73
N LEU A 23 14.69 16.18 -33.83
CA LEU A 23 13.24 15.91 -33.81
C LEU A 23 12.91 14.41 -33.66
N THR A 24 13.89 13.52 -33.84
CA THR A 24 13.79 12.08 -33.57
C THR A 24 14.27 11.66 -32.17
N SER A 25 14.29 12.59 -31.21
CA SER A 25 14.22 12.18 -29.81
C SER A 25 12.84 11.55 -29.61
N CYS A 26 12.80 10.21 -29.62
CA CYS A 26 11.66 9.44 -29.17
C CYS A 26 11.38 9.81 -27.70
N GLY A 27 10.57 10.84 -27.49
CA GLY A 27 9.75 10.92 -26.30
C GLY A 27 8.88 9.68 -26.31
N THR A 28 9.14 8.75 -25.39
CA THR A 28 8.28 7.61 -25.07
C THR A 28 7.00 8.11 -24.42
N THR A 29 6.21 8.93 -25.11
CA THR A 29 4.79 9.14 -24.83
C THR A 29 4.00 8.17 -25.68
N SER A 30 4.27 6.86 -25.50
CA SER A 30 3.36 5.83 -25.97
C SER A 30 2.00 6.13 -25.36
N THR A 31 1.03 6.45 -26.21
CA THR A 31 -0.37 6.73 -25.87
C THR A 31 -1.02 5.45 -25.35
N ARG A 32 -0.62 5.01 -24.16
CA ARG A 32 -1.17 3.81 -23.51
C ARG A 32 -2.66 4.05 -23.33
N ALA A 33 -3.47 3.17 -23.93
CA ALA A 33 -4.91 3.23 -23.76
C ALA A 33 -5.23 3.13 -22.27
N LEU A 34 -6.11 4.01 -21.81
CA LEU A 34 -6.51 4.00 -20.43
C LEU A 34 -7.30 2.72 -20.12
N PRO A 35 -7.23 2.22 -18.88
CA PRO A 35 -8.01 1.06 -18.48
C PRO A 35 -9.52 1.33 -18.64
N GLN A 36 -10.28 0.23 -18.75
CA GLN A 36 -11.74 0.26 -18.78
C GLN A 36 -12.28 0.99 -17.54
N TYR A 37 -13.19 1.93 -17.79
CA TYR A 37 -13.87 2.69 -16.75
C TYR A 37 -14.87 1.80 -16.00
N GLU A 38 -14.80 1.82 -14.68
CA GLU A 38 -15.71 1.15 -13.76
C GLU A 38 -16.57 2.20 -13.03
N PRO A 39 -17.84 1.93 -12.69
CA PRO A 39 -18.62 2.85 -11.87
C PRO A 39 -17.95 3.13 -10.51
N PRO A 40 -18.00 4.37 -9.99
CA PRO A 40 -17.46 4.69 -8.66
C PRO A 40 -18.14 3.88 -7.56
N LEU A 41 -17.37 3.42 -6.59
CA LEU A 41 -17.92 2.82 -5.37
C LEU A 41 -18.50 3.91 -4.46
N ALA A 42 -19.61 3.59 -3.80
CA ALA A 42 -20.13 4.42 -2.72
C ALA A 42 -19.15 4.41 -1.54
N ARG A 43 -18.88 5.60 -0.97
CA ARG A 43 -17.97 5.70 0.18
C ARG A 43 -18.62 5.07 1.41
N THR A 44 -17.97 4.03 1.93
CA THR A 44 -18.37 3.30 3.14
C THR A 44 -17.13 3.00 4.00
N ASP A 45 -17.36 2.73 5.28
CA ASP A 45 -16.27 2.38 6.22
C ASP A 45 -15.62 1.03 5.92
N PHE A 46 -16.35 0.14 5.24
CA PHE A 46 -15.87 -1.17 4.81
C PHE A 46 -16.12 -1.35 3.33
N GLN A 47 -15.09 -1.79 2.59
CA GLN A 47 -15.16 -2.02 1.16
C GLN A 47 -14.42 -3.29 0.77
N ASN A 48 -14.90 -3.95 -0.29
CA ASN A 48 -14.14 -4.99 -0.97
C ASN A 48 -13.56 -4.38 -2.23
N VAL A 49 -12.23 -4.34 -2.32
CA VAL A 49 -11.51 -3.71 -3.43
C VAL A 49 -10.52 -4.70 -4.03
N ARG A 50 -10.25 -4.54 -5.33
CA ARG A 50 -9.13 -5.24 -5.94
C ARG A 50 -7.84 -4.57 -5.45
N THR A 51 -6.92 -5.35 -4.92
CA THR A 51 -5.58 -4.88 -4.60
C THR A 51 -4.54 -5.52 -5.50
N THR A 52 -3.58 -4.71 -5.93
CA THR A 52 -2.34 -5.15 -6.55
C THR A 52 -1.15 -4.71 -5.69
N ALA A 53 0.07 -4.99 -6.13
CA ALA A 53 1.26 -4.43 -5.52
C ALA A 53 2.22 -3.94 -6.60
N TYR A 54 2.98 -2.89 -6.26
CA TYR A 54 4.03 -2.32 -7.09
C TYR A 54 5.29 -2.07 -6.26
N THR A 55 6.41 -1.82 -6.94
CA THR A 55 7.66 -1.41 -6.28
C THR A 55 8.44 -0.44 -7.14
N HIS A 56 9.24 0.43 -6.51
CA HIS A 56 10.05 1.44 -7.20
C HIS A 56 11.11 0.84 -8.14
N THR A 57 11.40 -0.46 -8.03
CA THR A 57 12.35 -1.16 -8.91
C THR A 57 11.76 -1.59 -10.26
N GLU A 58 10.44 -1.53 -10.43
CA GLU A 58 9.76 -1.84 -11.69
C GLU A 58 10.10 -0.82 -12.78
N SER A 59 10.12 -1.25 -14.04
CA SER A 59 10.51 -0.41 -15.19
C SER A 59 9.76 0.91 -15.24
N ASP A 60 8.44 0.85 -15.00
CA ASP A 60 7.51 1.97 -15.15
C ASP A 60 7.65 2.98 -13.98
N HIS A 61 8.38 2.64 -12.92
CA HIS A 61 8.62 3.49 -11.74
C HIS A 61 10.05 4.02 -11.63
N ARG A 62 10.98 3.58 -12.50
CA ARG A 62 12.41 3.98 -12.43
C ARG A 62 12.62 5.48 -12.57
N GLU A 63 11.75 6.18 -13.29
CA GLU A 63 11.80 7.63 -13.46
C GLU A 63 11.51 8.37 -12.14
N TYR A 64 10.60 7.83 -11.32
CA TYR A 64 10.16 8.43 -10.07
C TYR A 64 10.97 7.95 -8.85
N SER A 65 11.78 6.89 -9.01
CA SER A 65 12.57 6.30 -7.93
C SER A 65 11.66 5.95 -6.73
N ASN A 66 12.12 6.23 -5.51
CA ASN A 66 11.41 5.98 -4.26
C ASN A 66 10.49 7.15 -3.83
N HIS A 67 10.04 8.01 -4.75
CA HIS A 67 9.17 9.14 -4.43
C HIS A 67 7.72 8.84 -4.79
N ASN A 68 6.80 9.32 -3.95
CA ASN A 68 5.36 9.30 -4.22
C ASN A 68 4.92 10.57 -4.97
N ALA A 69 3.68 10.57 -5.47
CA ALA A 69 3.12 11.72 -6.17
C ALA A 69 3.11 13.02 -5.35
N ILE A 70 3.02 12.96 -4.03
CA ILE A 70 3.00 14.15 -3.16
C ILE A 70 4.40 14.70 -2.82
N GLY A 71 5.47 14.11 -3.37
CA GLY A 71 6.86 14.57 -3.18
C GLY A 71 7.55 14.05 -1.91
N GLY A 72 6.95 13.08 -1.22
CA GLY A 72 7.55 12.34 -0.11
C GLY A 72 8.16 11.00 -0.56
N GLU A 73 8.71 10.24 0.39
CA GLU A 73 9.23 8.90 0.13
C GLU A 73 8.14 7.81 0.23
N LEU A 74 8.26 6.79 -0.61
CA LEU A 74 7.42 5.59 -0.55
C LEU A 74 7.82 4.70 0.64
N HIS A 75 6.85 4.35 1.47
CA HIS A 75 7.08 3.53 2.65
C HIS A 75 6.38 2.18 2.53
N ALA A 76 7.09 1.08 2.79
CA ALA A 76 6.45 -0.22 2.91
C ALA A 76 5.73 -0.32 4.26
N ALA A 77 4.55 -0.94 4.28
CA ALA A 77 3.83 -1.16 5.53
C ALA A 77 4.63 -2.05 6.50
N SER A 78 4.35 -1.91 7.79
CA SER A 78 4.89 -2.83 8.82
C SER A 78 4.54 -4.28 8.51
N ALA A 79 5.25 -5.22 9.16
CA ALA A 79 4.94 -6.64 9.04
C ALA A 79 3.44 -6.94 9.29
N PRO A 80 2.86 -7.92 8.57
CA PRO A 80 1.51 -8.40 8.83
C PRO A 80 1.30 -8.70 10.32
N ILE A 81 0.15 -8.31 10.85
CA ILE A 81 -0.27 -8.61 12.21
C ILE A 81 -1.24 -9.79 12.11
N HIS A 82 -0.74 -11.01 12.23
CA HIS A 82 -1.63 -12.14 12.45
C HIS A 82 -2.12 -12.08 13.90
N ARG A 83 -3.43 -12.15 14.12
CA ARG A 83 -4.04 -12.01 15.46
C ARG A 83 -3.49 -13.00 16.51
N ALA A 84 -2.74 -14.03 16.09
CA ALA A 84 -2.05 -15.02 16.93
C ALA A 84 -0.68 -14.58 17.48
N GLU A 85 -0.01 -13.57 16.93
CA GLU A 85 1.35 -13.17 17.36
C GLU A 85 1.37 -12.11 18.47
N ASN A 86 0.20 -11.77 19.03
CA ASN A 86 0.14 -11.04 20.31
C ASN A 86 0.50 -11.92 21.52
N VAL A 87 0.83 -13.21 21.31
CA VAL A 87 1.56 -14.02 22.30
C VAL A 87 3.04 -13.72 22.11
N LEU A 88 3.55 -12.73 22.86
CA LEU A 88 4.96 -12.33 22.90
C LEU A 88 5.89 -13.54 22.78
N ARG A 89 6.64 -13.66 21.68
CA ARG A 89 7.85 -14.47 21.66
C ARG A 89 8.86 -13.76 22.55
N ALA A 90 8.99 -14.23 23.80
CA ALA A 90 10.04 -13.79 24.70
C ALA A 90 11.40 -13.97 24.01
N ILE A 91 12.13 -12.89 23.80
CA ILE A 91 13.52 -12.95 23.32
C ILE A 91 14.35 -13.48 24.50
N PRO A 92 15.11 -14.59 24.35
CA PRO A 92 16.00 -15.05 25.39
C PRO A 92 17.13 -14.02 25.53
N SER A 93 17.29 -13.42 26.70
CA SER A 93 18.60 -12.89 27.07
C SER A 93 19.55 -14.07 27.20
N GLU A 94 20.75 -13.91 26.62
CA GLU A 94 21.88 -14.81 26.80
C GLU A 94 22.03 -15.15 28.30
N ASP A 95 22.13 -16.44 28.55
CA ASP A 95 22.31 -17.15 29.82
C ASP A 95 21.04 -17.71 30.51
N VAL A 96 21.13 -19.02 30.79
CA VAL A 96 20.22 -19.91 31.54
C VAL A 96 19.05 -20.57 30.78
N GLY A 97 19.32 -21.78 30.26
CA GLY A 97 18.46 -22.97 30.32
C GLY A 97 17.07 -22.91 29.67
N VAL A 98 16.99 -23.18 28.36
CA VAL A 98 15.72 -23.37 27.64
C VAL A 98 14.97 -24.58 28.18
N ARG A 99 13.87 -24.36 28.92
CA ARG A 99 12.88 -25.40 29.21
C ARG A 99 11.73 -25.26 28.21
N ARG A 100 11.65 -26.18 27.24
CA ARG A 100 10.49 -26.33 26.34
C ARG A 100 9.25 -26.61 27.20
N VAL A 101 8.31 -25.67 27.27
CA VAL A 101 6.95 -25.98 27.73
C VAL A 101 6.16 -26.41 26.50
N SER A 102 6.10 -27.73 26.26
CA SER A 102 5.14 -28.30 25.31
C SER A 102 3.79 -28.41 26.03
N ASN A 103 2.79 -27.66 25.60
CA ASN A 103 1.40 -27.85 26.05
C ASN A 103 0.75 -29.05 25.34
N SER A 104 1.41 -30.21 25.37
CA SER A 104 0.90 -31.45 24.75
C SER A 104 0.12 -32.34 25.72
N GLY A 105 -0.33 -31.80 26.86
CA GLY A 105 -0.93 -32.59 27.93
C GLY A 105 -2.13 -31.96 28.64
N VAL A 106 -2.72 -30.89 28.10
CA VAL A 106 -3.96 -30.36 28.68
C VAL A 106 -5.14 -31.15 28.10
N VAL A 107 -5.60 -32.16 28.83
CA VAL A 107 -6.91 -32.75 28.58
C VAL A 107 -7.94 -31.67 28.92
N LEU A 108 -8.59 -31.14 27.89
CA LEU A 108 -9.69 -30.19 28.06
C LEU A 108 -10.82 -30.92 28.78
N GLN A 109 -11.15 -30.47 29.99
CA GLN A 109 -12.31 -31.01 30.70
C GLN A 109 -13.59 -30.55 29.98
N PRO A 110 -14.57 -31.46 29.78
CA PRO A 110 -15.86 -31.06 29.27
C PRO A 110 -16.58 -30.21 30.32
N PHE A 111 -17.22 -29.14 29.84
CA PHE A 111 -18.03 -28.24 30.64
C PHE A 111 -19.28 -28.99 31.13
N SER A 112 -19.25 -29.41 32.39
CA SER A 112 -20.43 -29.98 33.08
C SER A 112 -21.17 -28.84 33.76
N MET A 113 -22.36 -28.51 33.26
CA MET A 113 -23.40 -27.88 34.04
C MET A 113 -24.18 -28.99 34.75
N ASP A 114 -24.21 -28.96 36.08
CA ASP A 114 -25.44 -29.06 36.87
C ASP A 114 -25.18 -28.84 38.38
N GLU A 115 -26.22 -28.34 39.04
CA GLU A 115 -26.28 -27.76 40.37
C GLU A 115 -26.13 -28.72 41.57
N THR A 116 -25.90 -28.10 42.73
CA THR A 116 -26.15 -28.58 44.10
C THR A 116 -25.28 -29.73 44.64
N GLY A 117 -24.28 -29.37 45.46
CA GLY A 117 -23.55 -30.33 46.27
C GLY A 117 -22.57 -29.69 47.25
N THR A 118 -22.90 -29.79 48.54
CA THR A 118 -22.16 -29.46 49.77
C THR A 118 -20.63 -29.37 49.66
N ALA A 119 -20.10 -28.20 50.04
CA ALA A 119 -18.66 -27.90 50.07
C ALA A 119 -17.90 -28.73 51.13
N SER A 120 -17.09 -29.70 50.67
CA SER A 120 -16.05 -30.33 51.49
C SER A 120 -14.70 -29.64 51.25
N ARG A 121 -14.21 -28.93 52.27
CA ARG A 121 -13.00 -28.12 52.24
C ARG A 121 -11.76 -29.00 52.43
N ILE A 122 -11.15 -29.46 51.33
CA ILE A 122 -9.85 -30.14 51.39
C ILE A 122 -8.74 -29.09 51.57
N ARG A 123 -8.11 -29.08 52.75
CA ARG A 123 -6.94 -28.25 53.10
C ARG A 123 -5.67 -28.93 52.57
N THR A 124 -5.19 -28.54 51.40
CA THR A 124 -3.84 -28.89 50.95
C THR A 124 -2.86 -27.83 51.44
N THR A 125 -2.02 -28.16 52.43
CA THR A 125 -0.96 -27.28 52.91
C THR A 125 0.27 -27.41 52.00
N THR A 126 0.33 -26.62 50.92
CA THR A 126 1.59 -26.42 50.19
C THR A 126 2.41 -25.34 50.89
N ARG A 127 3.61 -25.72 51.33
CA ARG A 127 4.59 -24.84 51.97
C ARG A 127 5.05 -23.81 50.94
N VAL A 128 4.55 -22.58 51.02
CA VAL A 128 4.94 -21.46 50.16
C VAL A 128 6.27 -20.91 50.66
N THR A 129 7.35 -21.25 49.97
CA THR A 129 8.61 -20.49 50.06
C THR A 129 8.36 -19.17 49.34
N LYS A 130 8.13 -18.07 50.08
CA LYS A 130 8.05 -16.71 49.52
C LYS A 130 9.44 -16.28 49.08
N THR A 131 9.83 -16.66 47.88
CA THR A 131 10.93 -15.97 47.18
C THR A 131 10.33 -14.73 46.56
N THR A 132 10.58 -13.56 47.16
CA THR A 132 10.19 -12.26 46.61
C THR A 132 11.06 -11.97 45.38
N ARG A 133 10.82 -12.69 44.27
CA ARG A 133 11.47 -12.38 43.01
C ARG A 133 10.78 -11.15 42.47
N LEU A 134 11.53 -10.04 42.42
CA LEU A 134 11.13 -8.81 41.77
C LEU A 134 10.93 -9.13 40.28
N VAL A 135 9.71 -9.45 39.87
CA VAL A 135 9.37 -9.70 38.47
C VAL A 135 9.41 -8.34 37.78
N LYS A 136 10.55 -8.00 37.18
CA LYS A 136 10.61 -6.91 36.20
C LYS A 136 9.73 -7.33 35.03
N ARG A 137 8.49 -6.83 35.01
CA ARG A 137 7.62 -6.93 33.84
C ARG A 137 8.31 -6.17 32.71
N ALA A 138 8.74 -6.88 31.67
CA ALA A 138 9.20 -6.24 30.45
C ALA A 138 7.99 -5.52 29.84
N THR A 139 8.00 -4.18 29.87
CA THR A 139 7.02 -3.38 29.13
C THR A 139 7.34 -3.56 27.66
N ALA A 140 6.49 -4.31 26.94
CA ALA A 140 6.56 -4.35 25.49
C ALA A 140 6.29 -2.94 24.96
N VAL A 141 7.33 -2.26 24.50
CA VAL A 141 7.17 -0.99 23.78
C VAL A 141 6.58 -1.35 22.42
N ALA A 142 5.26 -1.25 22.30
CA ALA A 142 4.57 -1.41 21.02
C ALA A 142 5.13 -0.35 20.06
N ARG A 143 5.93 -0.78 19.07
CA ARG A 143 6.38 0.12 18.01
C ARG A 143 5.14 0.63 17.28
N VAL A 144 5.07 1.93 17.04
CA VAL A 144 4.01 2.53 16.23
C VAL A 144 4.09 1.88 14.84
N PRO A 145 2.98 1.31 14.32
CA PRO A 145 2.99 0.68 13.01
C PRO A 145 3.29 1.74 11.94
N VAL A 146 4.31 1.47 11.12
CA VAL A 146 4.59 2.21 9.89
C VAL A 146 3.44 2.00 8.92
N ILE A 147 2.86 3.10 8.47
CA ILE A 147 1.79 3.15 7.47
C ILE A 147 2.44 3.04 6.08
N GLY A 148 2.00 2.07 5.29
CA GLY A 148 2.50 1.89 3.93
C GLY A 148 1.94 2.92 2.95
N SER A 149 2.67 3.19 1.88
CA SER A 149 2.21 3.97 0.74
C SER A 149 1.32 3.13 -0.17
N ALA A 150 0.36 3.78 -0.82
CA ALA A 150 -0.55 3.14 -1.76
C ALA A 150 -0.87 4.09 -2.90
N ALA A 151 -0.90 3.54 -4.12
CA ALA A 151 -1.37 4.23 -5.30
C ALA A 151 -2.84 3.90 -5.56
N ALA A 152 -3.62 4.91 -5.95
CA ALA A 152 -5.02 4.72 -6.31
C ALA A 152 -5.50 5.79 -7.28
N ASP A 153 -6.71 5.65 -7.79
CA ASP A 153 -7.41 6.75 -8.44
C ASP A 153 -7.89 7.75 -7.39
N TRP A 154 -7.35 8.97 -7.41
CA TRP A 154 -7.67 10.00 -6.42
C TRP A 154 -9.08 10.58 -6.52
N SER A 155 -9.80 10.37 -7.61
CA SER A 155 -11.24 10.68 -7.68
C SER A 155 -12.09 9.71 -6.86
N ARG A 156 -11.58 8.49 -6.65
CA ARG A 156 -12.28 7.39 -5.94
C ARG A 156 -11.79 7.22 -4.51
N TRP A 157 -10.48 7.26 -4.31
CA TRP A 157 -9.82 7.33 -3.01
C TRP A 157 -9.00 8.60 -2.96
N PRO A 158 -9.60 9.70 -2.48
CA PRO A 158 -8.90 10.98 -2.38
C PRO A 158 -7.57 10.85 -1.64
N MET A 159 -6.61 11.68 -2.06
CA MET A 159 -5.31 11.81 -1.44
C MET A 159 -5.43 11.91 0.10
N GLY A 160 -4.63 11.13 0.80
CA GLY A 160 -4.65 11.02 2.26
C GLY A 160 -5.60 9.95 2.82
N THR A 161 -6.39 9.28 1.97
CA THR A 161 -7.25 8.16 2.43
C THR A 161 -6.40 7.10 3.11
N THR A 162 -6.71 6.82 4.38
CA THR A 162 -6.00 5.84 5.19
C THR A 162 -6.91 4.65 5.48
N PHE A 163 -6.42 3.45 5.25
CA PHE A 163 -7.19 2.22 5.38
C PHE A 163 -6.36 1.09 5.96
N ARG A 164 -7.05 0.08 6.47
CA ARG A 164 -6.49 -1.15 7.02
C ARG A 164 -6.95 -2.35 6.22
N LEU A 165 -6.02 -3.24 5.88
CA LEU A 165 -6.36 -4.53 5.30
C LEU A 165 -6.87 -5.46 6.40
N LEU A 166 -8.05 -6.06 6.21
CA LEU A 166 -8.62 -6.95 7.22
C LEU A 166 -7.89 -8.29 7.31
N SER A 167 -7.26 -8.73 6.21
CA SER A 167 -6.52 -10.00 6.14
C SER A 167 -5.18 -9.97 6.90
N THR A 168 -4.41 -8.89 6.75
CA THR A 168 -3.07 -8.76 7.33
C THR A 168 -3.00 -7.77 8.49
N GLY A 169 -4.03 -6.95 8.68
CA GLY A 169 -4.04 -5.89 9.69
C GLY A 169 -3.11 -4.71 9.39
N GLN A 170 -2.39 -4.72 8.26
CA GLN A 170 -1.50 -3.65 7.83
C GLN A 170 -2.29 -2.39 7.47
N MET A 171 -1.69 -1.23 7.69
CA MET A 171 -2.29 0.07 7.37
C MET A 171 -1.56 0.72 6.20
N TYR A 172 -2.33 1.38 5.34
CA TYR A 172 -1.85 2.07 4.16
C TYR A 172 -2.49 3.45 4.05
N ARG A 173 -1.79 4.37 3.40
CA ARG A 173 -2.26 5.70 3.05
C ARG A 173 -2.12 5.91 1.56
N VAL A 174 -3.17 6.43 0.94
CA VAL A 174 -3.15 6.84 -0.47
C VAL A 174 -2.35 8.13 -0.58
N ASP A 175 -1.14 8.04 -1.10
CA ASP A 175 -0.20 9.14 -1.31
C ASP A 175 0.39 9.14 -2.73
N ASP A 176 -0.04 8.21 -3.57
CA ASP A 176 0.44 8.03 -4.92
C ASP A 176 -0.72 7.76 -5.90
N TYR A 177 -0.46 7.87 -7.21
CA TYR A 177 -1.42 7.52 -8.26
C TYR A 177 -0.72 6.92 -9.48
N GLY A 178 -1.50 6.31 -10.38
CA GLY A 178 -0.93 5.71 -11.58
C GLY A 178 -1.93 5.60 -12.73
N TRP A 179 -1.41 5.63 -13.95
CA TRP A 179 -2.21 5.53 -15.18
C TRP A 179 -3.10 4.27 -15.22
N ALA A 180 -2.62 3.14 -14.68
CA ALA A 180 -3.29 1.84 -14.69
C ALA A 180 -4.49 1.74 -13.73
N LEU A 181 -4.61 2.70 -12.82
CA LEU A 181 -5.62 2.74 -11.75
C LEU A 181 -6.75 3.73 -12.07
N SER A 182 -6.49 4.70 -12.94
CA SER A 182 -7.46 5.74 -13.30
C SER A 182 -8.73 5.16 -13.92
N GLY A 183 -9.89 5.44 -13.34
CA GLY A 183 -11.19 4.90 -13.73
C GLY A 183 -11.48 3.50 -13.17
N ARG A 184 -10.69 2.97 -12.23
CA ARG A 184 -10.89 1.62 -11.66
C ARG A 184 -11.09 1.64 -10.16
N ASN A 185 -11.77 0.60 -9.67
CA ASN A 185 -11.88 0.29 -8.25
C ASN A 185 -10.73 -0.64 -7.78
N THR A 186 -9.50 -0.35 -8.23
CA THR A 186 -8.25 -1.01 -7.79
C THR A 186 -7.34 -0.10 -6.97
N ILE A 187 -6.73 -0.63 -5.91
CA ILE A 187 -5.69 0.03 -5.10
C ILE A 187 -4.38 -0.74 -5.26
N ASP A 188 -3.27 -0.06 -5.50
CA ASP A 188 -1.95 -0.66 -5.65
C ASP A 188 -1.10 -0.41 -4.40
N LEU A 189 -0.61 -1.48 -3.77
CA LEU A 189 0.12 -1.38 -2.51
C LEU A 189 1.62 -1.33 -2.75
N TYR A 190 2.30 -0.32 -2.19
CA TYR A 190 3.75 -0.24 -2.32
C TYR A 190 4.45 -1.31 -1.48
N MET A 191 5.43 -1.97 -2.11
CA MET A 191 6.30 -2.97 -1.49
C MET A 191 7.77 -2.57 -1.63
N ALA A 192 8.57 -2.87 -0.59
CA ALA A 192 9.99 -2.51 -0.56
C ALA A 192 10.84 -3.25 -1.61
N ASN A 193 10.39 -4.41 -2.09
CA ASN A 193 11.11 -5.23 -3.05
C ASN A 193 10.15 -6.09 -3.89
N SER A 194 10.65 -6.59 -5.03
CA SER A 194 9.85 -7.37 -5.99
C SER A 194 9.40 -8.74 -5.45
N ARG A 195 10.09 -9.31 -4.45
CA ARG A 195 9.68 -10.59 -3.85
C ARG A 195 8.37 -10.42 -3.07
N ASP A 196 8.28 -9.38 -2.26
CA ASP A 196 7.08 -9.09 -1.47
C ASP A 196 5.90 -8.71 -2.38
N MET A 197 6.18 -7.93 -3.43
CA MET A 197 5.23 -7.61 -4.50
C MET A 197 4.66 -8.88 -5.17
N ASN A 198 5.53 -9.80 -5.60
CA ASN A 198 5.11 -11.06 -6.22
C ASN A 198 4.36 -11.98 -5.24
N THR A 199 4.75 -11.97 -3.97
CA THR A 199 4.08 -12.73 -2.90
C THR A 199 2.67 -12.19 -2.64
N TRP A 200 2.48 -10.88 -2.76
CA TRP A 200 1.18 -10.24 -2.62
C TRP A 200 0.25 -10.59 -3.79
N GLY A 201 0.69 -10.30 -5.03
CA GLY A 201 -0.07 -10.55 -6.25
C GLY A 201 -1.36 -9.72 -6.39
N ALA A 202 -2.15 -10.01 -7.43
CA ALA A 202 -3.46 -9.38 -7.62
C ALA A 202 -4.55 -10.20 -6.93
N ARG A 203 -5.32 -9.59 -6.03
CA ARG A 203 -6.39 -10.27 -5.28
C ARG A 203 -7.49 -9.33 -4.81
N GLN A 204 -8.58 -9.89 -4.30
CA GLN A 204 -9.66 -9.13 -3.66
C GLN A 204 -9.36 -9.03 -2.16
N GLU A 205 -9.48 -7.82 -1.61
CA GLU A 205 -9.26 -7.55 -0.19
C GLU A 205 -10.44 -6.81 0.41
N ALA A 206 -10.83 -7.24 1.60
CA ALA A 206 -11.73 -6.49 2.44
C ALA A 206 -10.91 -5.48 3.24
N ILE A 207 -11.26 -4.21 3.11
CA ILE A 207 -10.57 -3.09 3.75
C ILE A 207 -11.52 -2.37 4.71
N GLN A 208 -10.94 -1.84 5.78
CA GLN A 208 -11.59 -0.88 6.66
C GLN A 208 -10.98 0.50 6.39
N ILE A 209 -11.81 1.46 6.00
CA ILE A 209 -11.41 2.86 5.89
C ILE A 209 -11.29 3.41 7.31
N MET A 210 -10.10 3.90 7.64
CA MET A 210 -9.82 4.55 8.93
C MET A 210 -10.15 6.04 8.83
N GLN A 211 -9.80 6.64 7.70
CA GLN A 211 -10.06 8.04 7.39
C GLN A 211 -10.13 8.22 5.87
N TRP A 212 -11.18 8.86 5.39
CA TRP A 212 -11.25 9.31 4.01
C TRP A 212 -10.34 10.52 3.79
N GLY A 213 -9.67 10.55 2.63
CA GLY A 213 -8.86 11.68 2.21
C GLY A 213 -9.70 12.88 1.75
N ASP A 214 -9.01 13.91 1.26
CA ASP A 214 -9.62 15.17 0.86
C ASP A 214 -9.78 15.28 -0.67
N PRO A 215 -11.01 15.25 -1.22
CA PRO A 215 -11.26 15.39 -2.65
C PRO A 215 -10.83 16.74 -3.21
N GLU A 216 -10.94 17.82 -2.43
CA GLU A 216 -10.59 19.17 -2.88
C GLU A 216 -9.09 19.33 -3.02
N GLN A 217 -8.32 18.82 -2.06
CA GLN A 217 -6.86 18.77 -2.16
C GLN A 217 -6.40 17.88 -3.33
N SER A 218 -7.08 16.75 -3.53
CA SER A 218 -6.82 15.88 -4.69
C SER A 218 -7.02 16.64 -6.00
N LEU A 219 -8.14 17.37 -6.12
CA LEU A 219 -8.43 18.17 -7.30
C LEU A 219 -7.40 19.27 -7.51
N GLN A 220 -7.08 20.03 -6.46
CA GLN A 220 -6.09 21.11 -6.51
C GLN A 220 -4.72 20.62 -6.99
N PHE A 221 -4.28 19.45 -6.52
CA PHE A 221 -3.00 18.86 -6.92
C PHE A 221 -3.02 18.41 -8.40
N LEU A 222 -4.11 17.77 -8.83
CA LEU A 222 -4.22 17.19 -10.17
C LEU A 222 -4.48 18.22 -11.27
N GLN A 223 -5.05 19.38 -10.92
CA GLN A 223 -5.44 20.43 -11.88
C GLN A 223 -4.29 20.90 -12.77
N SER A 224 -3.06 20.97 -12.26
CA SER A 224 -1.88 21.42 -13.01
C SER A 224 -1.28 20.35 -13.93
N HIS A 225 -1.74 19.10 -13.88
CA HIS A 225 -1.13 17.96 -14.58
C HIS A 225 -2.09 17.30 -15.59
N GLN A 226 -3.07 18.04 -16.11
CA GLN A 226 -4.12 17.50 -17.00
C GLN A 226 -3.67 17.13 -18.42
N ASP A 227 -2.40 17.35 -18.77
CA ASP A 227 -1.81 16.90 -20.03
C ASP A 227 -1.84 15.36 -20.15
N TYR A 228 -1.82 14.67 -18.99
CA TYR A 228 -1.98 13.23 -18.92
C TYR A 228 -3.45 12.82 -18.91
N LYS A 229 -3.87 11.97 -19.86
CA LYS A 229 -5.26 11.53 -19.99
C LYS A 229 -5.83 10.90 -18.69
N HIS A 230 -5.01 10.16 -17.95
CA HIS A 230 -5.42 9.52 -16.70
C HIS A 230 -5.70 10.57 -15.61
N ILE A 231 -4.88 11.61 -15.51
CA ILE A 231 -5.10 12.73 -14.58
C ILE A 231 -6.35 13.50 -14.99
N LYS A 232 -6.49 13.82 -16.28
CA LYS A 232 -7.69 14.47 -16.81
C LYS A 232 -8.96 13.69 -16.50
N ARG A 233 -8.93 12.36 -16.58
CA ARG A 233 -10.06 11.50 -16.20
C ARG A 233 -10.41 11.68 -14.71
N MET A 234 -9.42 11.63 -13.83
CA MET A 234 -9.63 11.81 -12.37
C MET A 234 -10.20 13.20 -12.06
N VAL A 235 -9.68 14.25 -12.71
CA VAL A 235 -10.19 15.63 -12.57
C VAL A 235 -11.66 15.72 -12.98
N LEU A 236 -12.03 15.19 -14.15
CA LEU A 236 -13.43 15.18 -14.60
C LEU A 236 -14.34 14.44 -13.62
N GLU A 237 -13.87 13.35 -13.04
CA GLU A 237 -14.64 12.55 -12.08
C GLU A 237 -14.82 13.29 -10.74
N LEU A 238 -13.79 14.01 -10.26
CA LEU A 238 -13.87 14.91 -9.11
C LEU A 238 -14.81 16.11 -9.33
N GLU A 239 -14.88 16.62 -10.57
CA GLU A 239 -15.82 17.67 -10.97
C GLU A 239 -17.27 17.18 -11.15
N GLY A 240 -17.54 15.89 -10.94
CA GLY A 240 -18.87 15.28 -11.14
C GLY A 240 -19.23 15.02 -12.61
N ARG A 241 -18.27 15.15 -13.54
CA ARG A 241 -18.46 14.97 -14.99
C ARG A 241 -18.22 13.51 -15.41
N HIS A 242 -18.88 12.57 -14.73
CA HIS A 242 -18.66 11.12 -14.87
C HIS A 242 -18.79 10.60 -16.30
N GLN A 243 -19.74 11.12 -17.09
CA GLN A 243 -19.91 10.71 -18.49
C GLN A 243 -18.69 11.05 -19.35
N GLN A 244 -18.06 12.20 -19.10
CA GLN A 244 -16.88 12.64 -19.84
C GLN A 244 -15.63 11.88 -19.39
N ALA A 245 -15.53 11.60 -18.08
CA ALA A 245 -14.49 10.72 -17.53
C ALA A 245 -14.55 9.33 -18.16
N ALA A 246 -15.75 8.75 -18.27
CA ALA A 246 -15.97 7.44 -18.88
C ALA A 246 -15.69 7.41 -20.40
N ALA A 247 -15.86 8.54 -21.09
CA ALA A 247 -15.62 8.66 -22.53
C ALA A 247 -14.12 8.75 -22.90
N LEU A 248 -13.26 9.15 -21.97
CA LEU A 248 -11.81 9.15 -22.18
C LEU A 248 -11.31 7.71 -22.33
N ARG A 249 -10.59 7.40 -23.42
CA ARG A 249 -9.92 6.11 -23.67
C ARG A 249 -8.45 6.29 -24.00
#